data_AF-A0A0E3PLJ9-F1
#
_entry.id   AF-A0A0E3PLJ9-F1
#
_cell.length_a   1.000
_cell.length_b   1.000
_cell.length_c   1.000
_cell.angle_alpha   90.00
_cell.angle_beta   90.00
_cell.angle_gamma   90.00
#
_symmetry.space_group_name_H-M   'P 1'
#
loop_
_entity.id
_entity.type
_entity.pdbx_description
1 polymer ?
#
loop_
_entity_poly.entity_id
_entity_poly.type
_entity_poly.pdbx_seq_one_letter_code
_entity_poly.pdbx_strand_id
1 'polypeptide(L)'
;MEESSSDSQQKSGKTKYQLILIASLKKEIEMARRLDPEKLAHELEKTGFSCQYCGKCCRRAFGDNRVVLTPPEIEKIQKHTGLSKLEIAGPLIPETCQPEETGNKEEDRDREIDREISFVQPEISKTDEEPFSETSPLFELLKEDIDSEGNIHAYGWMLRQKRNGDCIFLEKETNRCRIYPVRPMLCSTYPFYIEGLKLYTCECEGLGGHISTEESRKLAEALLSRYIAELEDTLAMYEKYEDFEKGKEGLEIARNNLEKGTCVYVVHDSKGVTKIIN
;
A
#
# COMPACT_ATOMS: atom_id res chain seq x y z
N MET A 1 54.40 -23.15 -5.01
CA MET A 1 54.31 -22.19 -6.13
C MET A 1 53.38 -22.82 -7.13
N GLU A 2 52.16 -22.38 -7.38
CA GLU A 2 51.41 -21.19 -6.99
C GLU A 2 49.92 -21.56 -6.94
N GLU A 3 49.16 -20.82 -6.15
CA GLU A 3 47.71 -20.78 -6.10
C GLU A 3 47.13 -20.25 -7.44
N SER A 4 45.90 -20.64 -7.75
CA SER A 4 44.88 -19.65 -8.15
C SER A 4 43.49 -20.25 -8.03
N SER A 5 42.84 -19.76 -6.97
CA SER A 5 41.42 -19.59 -6.77
C SER A 5 40.65 -19.08 -7.99
N SER A 6 39.41 -19.54 -8.11
CA SER A 6 38.26 -18.65 -8.37
C SER A 6 36.97 -19.29 -7.82
N ASP A 7 36.60 -18.84 -6.62
CA ASP A 7 35.24 -18.45 -6.20
C ASP A 7 34.35 -18.02 -7.38
N SER A 8 33.01 -18.06 -7.36
CA SER A 8 32.02 -18.27 -6.32
C SER A 8 30.66 -18.38 -7.04
N GLN A 9 29.84 -19.38 -6.71
CA GLN A 9 28.41 -19.37 -7.03
C GLN A 9 27.64 -19.89 -5.81
N GLN A 10 27.60 -19.07 -4.76
CA GLN A 10 26.60 -19.25 -3.71
C GLN A 10 25.28 -18.70 -4.24
N LYS A 11 24.55 -19.53 -5.00
CA LYS A 11 23.12 -19.30 -5.23
C LYS A 11 22.44 -19.45 -3.88
N SER A 12 22.18 -18.34 -3.21
CA SER A 12 21.40 -18.33 -1.96
C SER A 12 20.04 -18.97 -2.25
N GLY A 13 19.85 -20.19 -1.75
CA GLY A 13 18.63 -20.95 -1.98
C GLY A 13 17.47 -20.36 -1.16
N LYS A 14 16.24 -20.50 -1.66
CA LYS A 14 15.04 -20.10 -0.91
C LYS A 14 14.99 -20.81 0.44
N THR A 15 14.65 -20.07 1.49
CA THR A 15 14.47 -20.62 2.83
C THR A 15 13.27 -21.58 2.86
N LYS A 16 13.26 -22.50 3.84
CA LYS A 16 12.11 -23.40 4.05
C LYS A 16 10.79 -22.62 4.23
N TYR A 17 10.85 -21.48 4.91
CA TYR A 17 9.69 -20.62 5.13
C TYR A 17 9.18 -20.00 3.81
N GLN A 18 10.08 -19.47 2.96
CA GLN A 18 9.72 -18.95 1.64
C GLN A 18 9.06 -20.01 0.76
N LEU A 19 9.57 -21.26 0.79
CA LEU A 19 8.96 -22.36 0.03
C LEU A 19 7.54 -22.68 0.52
N ILE A 20 7.28 -22.60 1.82
CA ILE A 20 5.93 -22.79 2.40
C ILE A 20 4.99 -21.66 1.94
N LEU A 21 5.44 -20.41 1.98
CA LEU A 21 4.64 -19.26 1.51
C LEU A 21 4.28 -19.39 0.04
N ILE A 22 5.26 -19.69 -0.83
CA ILE A 22 5.06 -19.91 -2.26
C ILE A 22 4.06 -21.05 -2.52
N ALA A 23 4.18 -22.16 -1.78
CA ALA A 23 3.24 -23.28 -1.91
C ALA A 23 1.83 -22.90 -1.47
N SER A 24 1.70 -22.11 -0.39
CA SER A 24 0.41 -21.61 0.09
C SER A 24 -0.26 -20.70 -0.94
N LEU A 25 0.48 -19.73 -1.49
CA LEU A 25 -0.01 -18.83 -2.54
C LEU A 25 -0.47 -19.59 -3.78
N LYS A 26 0.31 -20.58 -4.25
CA LYS A 26 -0.08 -21.43 -5.39
C LYS A 26 -1.40 -22.15 -5.15
N LYS A 27 -1.58 -22.71 -3.95
CA LYS A 27 -2.82 -23.39 -3.56
C LYS A 27 -3.99 -22.40 -3.50
N GLU A 28 -3.77 -21.21 -2.96
CA GLU A 28 -4.80 -20.17 -2.88
C GLU A 28 -5.23 -19.69 -4.27
N ILE A 29 -4.30 -19.44 -5.18
CA ILE A 29 -4.58 -19.09 -6.58
C ILE A 29 -5.41 -20.20 -7.27
N GLU A 30 -5.05 -21.48 -7.07
CA GLU A 30 -5.81 -22.61 -7.61
C GLU A 30 -7.26 -22.62 -7.10
N MET A 31 -7.46 -22.37 -5.80
CA MET A 31 -8.79 -22.29 -5.21
C MET A 31 -9.55 -21.05 -5.68
N ALA A 32 -8.90 -19.90 -5.77
CA ALA A 32 -9.48 -18.65 -6.24
C ALA A 32 -10.01 -18.79 -7.68
N ARG A 33 -9.25 -19.44 -8.57
CA ARG A 33 -9.67 -19.72 -9.95
C ARG A 33 -10.90 -20.64 -10.06
N ARG A 34 -11.27 -21.34 -8.98
CA ARG A 34 -12.47 -22.19 -8.90
C ARG A 34 -13.66 -21.48 -8.25
N LEU A 35 -13.49 -20.25 -7.77
CA LEU A 35 -14.61 -19.46 -7.27
C LEU A 35 -15.60 -19.19 -8.40
N ASP A 36 -16.88 -19.27 -8.05
CA ASP A 36 -17.98 -19.07 -8.99
C ASP A 36 -18.35 -17.57 -9.03
N PRO A 37 -18.10 -16.88 -10.16
CA PRO A 37 -18.42 -15.46 -10.28
C PRO A 37 -19.90 -15.16 -10.08
N GLU A 38 -20.81 -16.10 -10.41
CA GLU A 38 -22.26 -15.89 -10.26
C GLU A 38 -22.68 -15.90 -8.79
N LYS A 39 -22.03 -16.73 -7.95
CA LYS A 39 -22.27 -16.69 -6.49
C LYS A 39 -21.81 -15.38 -5.89
N LEU A 40 -20.62 -14.91 -6.29
CA LEU A 40 -20.10 -13.61 -5.86
C LEU A 40 -21.03 -12.47 -6.33
N ALA A 41 -21.51 -12.52 -7.57
CA ALA A 41 -22.45 -11.54 -8.10
C ALA A 41 -23.74 -11.48 -7.28
N HIS A 42 -24.29 -12.64 -6.88
CA HIS A 42 -25.47 -12.71 -6.02
C HIS A 42 -25.23 -12.10 -4.63
N GLU A 43 -24.07 -12.35 -4.02
CA GLU A 43 -23.70 -11.74 -2.73
C GLU A 43 -23.50 -10.22 -2.84
N LEU A 44 -22.92 -9.74 -3.95
CA LEU A 44 -22.77 -8.31 -4.24
C LEU A 44 -24.12 -7.63 -4.46
N GLU A 45 -25.03 -8.26 -5.21
CA GLU A 45 -26.39 -7.76 -5.44
C GLU A 45 -27.18 -7.66 -4.14
N LYS A 46 -27.06 -8.66 -3.27
CA LYS A 46 -27.68 -8.67 -1.94
C LYS A 46 -27.12 -7.57 -1.03
N THR A 47 -25.82 -7.35 -1.07
CA THR A 47 -25.18 -6.28 -0.29
C THR A 47 -25.61 -4.90 -0.79
N GLY A 48 -25.75 -4.75 -2.11
CA GLY A 48 -26.11 -3.50 -2.76
C GLY A 48 -24.97 -2.49 -2.79
N PHE A 49 -24.75 -1.85 -3.93
CA PHE A 49 -23.76 -0.81 -4.06
C PHE A 49 -24.06 0.17 -5.19
N SER A 50 -23.93 1.47 -4.91
CA SER A 50 -23.95 2.50 -5.92
C SER A 50 -22.90 3.58 -5.60
N CYS A 51 -21.86 3.68 -6.43
CA CYS A 51 -20.83 4.69 -6.23
C CYS A 51 -21.39 6.10 -6.45
N GLN A 52 -21.28 6.95 -5.41
CA GLN A 52 -21.77 8.33 -5.46
C GLN A 52 -20.76 9.32 -6.08
N TYR A 53 -19.57 8.85 -6.48
CA TYR A 53 -18.49 9.69 -6.99
C TYR A 53 -18.09 10.86 -6.06
N CYS A 54 -18.18 10.64 -4.75
CA CYS A 54 -17.90 11.66 -3.74
C CYS A 54 -16.39 11.94 -3.53
N GLY A 55 -15.52 11.02 -3.98
CA GLY A 55 -14.07 11.11 -3.84
C GLY A 55 -13.55 10.89 -2.42
N LYS A 56 -14.39 10.44 -1.46
CA LYS A 56 -13.98 10.21 -0.07
C LYS A 56 -12.88 9.14 0.05
N CYS A 57 -13.00 8.04 -0.69
CA CYS A 57 -11.96 7.01 -0.76
C CYS A 57 -10.61 7.49 -1.33
N CYS A 58 -10.57 8.68 -1.95
CA CYS A 58 -9.34 9.28 -2.46
C CYS A 58 -8.69 10.24 -1.45
N ARG A 59 -9.35 10.54 -0.32
CA ARG A 59 -8.93 11.58 0.62
C ARG A 59 -8.48 10.99 1.94
N ARG A 60 -7.34 11.47 2.45
CA ARG A 60 -6.80 11.00 3.73
C ARG A 60 -7.71 11.33 4.92
N ALA A 61 -8.46 12.44 4.82
CA ALA A 61 -9.41 12.88 5.83
C ALA A 61 -10.58 11.91 6.08
N PHE A 62 -10.81 10.94 5.18
CA PHE A 62 -11.88 9.95 5.31
C PHE A 62 -11.36 8.53 5.58
N GLY A 63 -10.09 8.38 5.95
CA GLY A 63 -9.47 7.10 6.30
C GLY A 63 -8.22 6.80 5.48
N ASP A 64 -7.82 5.53 5.50
CA ASP A 64 -6.72 5.04 4.67
C ASP A 64 -7.14 5.05 3.19
N ASN A 65 -6.41 5.82 2.38
CA ASN A 65 -6.59 5.94 0.94
C ASN A 65 -5.39 5.41 0.15
N ARG A 66 -4.54 4.58 0.77
CA ARG A 66 -3.40 3.95 0.12
C ARG A 66 -3.86 2.93 -0.91
N VAL A 67 -3.19 2.93 -2.06
CA VAL A 67 -3.49 2.04 -3.17
C VAL A 67 -2.20 1.37 -3.61
N VAL A 68 -2.11 0.06 -3.37
CA VAL A 68 -1.00 -0.75 -3.90
C VAL A 68 -1.20 -0.93 -5.41
N LEU A 69 -0.11 -0.90 -6.17
CA LEU A 69 -0.11 -1.02 -7.61
C LEU A 69 0.77 -2.18 -8.06
N THR A 70 0.24 -2.99 -8.97
CA THR A 70 1.04 -3.94 -9.74
C THR A 70 1.76 -3.24 -10.90
N PRO A 71 2.88 -3.79 -11.40
CA PRO A 71 3.57 -3.20 -12.56
C PRO A 71 2.68 -2.98 -13.80
N PRO A 72 1.78 -3.90 -14.20
CA PRO A 72 0.84 -3.67 -15.31
C PRO A 72 -0.11 -2.49 -15.09
N GLU A 73 -0.54 -2.23 -13.85
CA GLU A 73 -1.38 -1.06 -13.55
C GLU A 73 -0.61 0.24 -13.72
N ILE A 74 0.66 0.27 -13.28
CA ILE A 74 1.52 1.44 -13.48
C ILE A 74 1.71 1.70 -14.97
N GLU A 75 2.03 0.67 -15.77
CA GLU A 75 2.17 0.76 -17.23
C GLU A 75 0.89 1.30 -17.89
N LYS A 76 -0.28 0.84 -17.45
CA LYS A 76 -1.59 1.31 -17.94
C LYS A 76 -1.81 2.80 -17.65
N ILE A 77 -1.48 3.25 -16.44
CA ILE A 77 -1.61 4.66 -16.04
C ILE A 77 -0.57 5.52 -16.79
N GLN A 78 0.66 5.06 -16.95
CA GLN A 78 1.71 5.74 -17.73
C GLN A 78 1.23 5.98 -19.16
N LYS A 79 0.70 4.94 -19.83
CA LYS A 79 0.20 5.05 -21.20
C LYS A 79 -0.94 6.05 -21.34
N HIS A 80 -1.81 6.16 -20.33
CA HIS A 80 -2.96 7.07 -20.37
C HIS A 80 -2.60 8.53 -20.04
N THR A 81 -1.64 8.74 -19.15
CA THR A 81 -1.34 10.07 -18.58
C THR A 81 -0.08 10.71 -19.15
N GLY A 82 0.84 9.92 -19.70
CA GLY A 82 2.18 10.38 -20.10
C GLY A 82 3.14 10.60 -18.92
N LEU A 83 2.71 10.35 -17.68
CA LEU A 83 3.56 10.50 -16.49
C LEU A 83 4.60 9.37 -16.41
N SER A 84 5.72 9.66 -15.75
CA SER A 84 6.72 8.65 -15.43
C SER A 84 6.26 7.72 -14.31
N LYS A 85 6.92 6.56 -14.18
CA LYS A 85 6.66 5.57 -13.12
C LYS A 85 6.71 6.21 -11.73
N LEU A 86 7.70 7.07 -11.47
CA LEU A 86 7.94 7.66 -10.15
C LEU A 86 6.97 8.80 -9.79
N GLU A 87 6.38 9.44 -10.79
CA GLU A 87 5.29 10.41 -10.61
C GLU A 87 3.97 9.71 -10.27
N ILE A 88 3.77 8.48 -10.77
CA ILE A 88 2.56 7.68 -10.50
C ILE A 88 2.69 6.93 -9.19
N ALA A 89 3.83 6.28 -8.95
CA ALA A 89 4.02 5.32 -7.88
C ALA A 89 5.35 5.52 -7.14
N GLY A 90 5.31 5.39 -5.82
CA GLY A 90 6.48 5.33 -4.96
C GLY A 90 6.67 3.94 -4.33
N PRO A 91 7.77 3.71 -3.62
CA PRO A 91 7.94 2.53 -2.77
C PRO A 91 6.75 2.37 -1.80
N LEU A 92 6.25 1.14 -1.62
CA LEU A 92 5.29 0.84 -0.58
C LEU A 92 6.00 0.86 0.79
N ILE A 93 5.84 1.95 1.53
CA ILE A 93 6.44 2.16 2.86
C ILE A 93 5.32 2.16 3.91
N PRO A 94 5.49 1.47 5.05
CA PRO A 94 4.56 1.57 6.17
C PRO A 94 4.40 3.02 6.63
N GLU A 95 3.16 3.46 6.89
CA GLU A 95 2.95 4.79 7.45
C GLU A 95 3.55 4.88 8.86
N THR A 96 4.14 6.03 9.14
CA THR A 96 4.09 6.56 10.50
C THR A 96 2.80 7.33 10.67
N CYS A 97 2.10 7.08 11.78
CA CYS A 97 1.12 8.04 12.26
C CYS A 97 1.86 9.36 12.52
N GLN A 98 1.82 10.29 11.57
CA GLN A 98 2.24 11.64 11.88
C GLN A 98 1.15 12.21 12.81
N PRO A 99 1.51 12.70 14.01
CA PRO A 99 0.60 13.58 14.73
C PRO A 99 0.27 14.73 13.79
N GLU A 100 -1.01 15.07 13.71
CA GLU A 100 -1.50 16.15 12.87
C GLU A 100 -0.57 17.35 13.00
N GLU A 101 0.21 17.63 11.95
CA GLU A 101 0.87 18.92 11.85
C GLU A 101 -0.27 19.92 11.94
N THR A 102 -0.30 20.66 13.04
CA THR A 102 -1.18 21.79 13.27
C THR A 102 -0.77 22.84 12.25
N GLY A 103 -1.25 22.65 11.02
CA GLY A 103 -1.14 23.61 9.95
C GLY A 103 -1.71 24.90 10.48
N ASN A 104 -0.89 25.95 10.42
CA ASN A 104 -1.29 27.32 10.66
C ASN A 104 -2.69 27.54 10.08
N LYS A 105 -3.64 27.87 10.96
CA LYS A 105 -4.98 28.30 10.58
C LYS A 105 -4.83 29.57 9.75
N GLU A 106 -4.83 29.42 8.44
CA GLU A 106 -5.35 30.50 7.59
C GLU A 106 -6.87 30.36 7.55
N GLU A 107 -7.50 31.49 7.83
CA GLU A 107 -8.91 31.68 8.17
C GLU A 107 -9.86 31.10 7.12
N ASP A 108 -10.79 30.24 7.56
CA ASP A 108 -12.11 30.21 6.96
C ASP A 108 -13.15 30.14 8.08
N ARG A 109 -13.98 31.18 8.14
CA ARG A 109 -14.99 31.41 9.15
C ARG A 109 -16.23 30.55 8.87
N ASP A 110 -16.97 30.32 9.95
CA ASP A 110 -18.35 29.86 10.01
C ASP A 110 -18.57 28.34 9.97
N ARG A 111 -18.66 27.75 11.19
CA ARG A 111 -19.92 27.16 11.71
C ARG A 111 -19.74 26.65 13.15
N GLU A 112 -20.41 27.33 14.08
CA GLU A 112 -20.70 26.87 15.43
C GLU A 112 -21.58 25.61 15.40
N ILE A 113 -21.17 24.55 16.08
CA ILE A 113 -22.09 23.63 16.77
C ILE A 113 -21.41 23.20 18.07
N ASP A 114 -21.98 23.66 19.18
CA ASP A 114 -21.69 23.25 20.55
C ASP A 114 -21.87 21.74 20.75
N ARG A 115 -20.93 21.11 21.45
CA ARG A 115 -21.20 20.00 22.37
C ARG A 115 -20.04 19.83 23.35
N GLU A 116 -20.29 20.30 24.56
CA GLU A 116 -19.59 19.95 25.79
C GLU A 116 -19.42 18.43 25.92
N ILE A 117 -18.29 17.97 26.46
CA ILE A 117 -18.25 17.09 27.64
C ILE A 117 -16.85 17.13 28.27
N SER A 118 -16.88 17.12 29.59
CA SER A 118 -15.90 17.43 30.63
C SER A 118 -14.52 16.79 30.56
N PHE A 119 -13.53 17.64 30.83
CA PHE A 119 -12.14 17.37 31.15
C PHE A 119 -12.00 16.90 32.61
N VAL A 120 -11.39 15.74 32.84
CA VAL A 120 -10.85 15.34 34.16
C VAL A 120 -9.43 14.84 33.92
N GLN A 121 -8.43 15.64 34.29
CA GLN A 121 -7.04 15.21 34.42
C GLN A 121 -6.82 14.58 35.81
N PRO A 122 -6.02 13.51 35.91
CA PRO A 122 -5.27 13.23 37.11
C PRO A 122 -3.81 13.63 36.92
N GLU A 123 -3.32 14.47 37.82
CA GLU A 123 -1.91 14.77 38.03
C GLU A 123 -1.14 13.50 38.44
N ILE A 124 -0.02 13.20 37.77
CA ILE A 124 0.99 12.28 38.31
C ILE A 124 2.38 12.91 38.18
N SER A 125 3.06 12.79 39.31
CA SER A 125 4.34 13.34 39.74
C SER A 125 5.54 13.03 38.84
N LYS A 126 6.47 14.00 38.83
CA LYS A 126 7.82 13.93 38.28
C LYS A 126 8.63 12.79 38.91
N THR A 127 9.23 11.97 38.07
CA THR A 127 10.46 11.21 38.37
C THR A 127 11.34 11.23 37.13
N ASP A 128 12.61 11.56 37.36
CA ASP A 128 13.66 11.68 36.35
C ASP A 128 13.97 10.32 35.69
N GLU A 129 13.80 10.22 34.37
CA GLU A 129 14.37 9.14 33.56
C GLU A 129 14.92 9.69 32.24
N GLU A 130 15.96 9.01 31.76
CA GLU A 130 16.99 9.31 30.76
C GLU A 130 16.57 9.98 29.42
N PRO A 131 17.50 10.61 28.67
CA PRO A 131 17.18 11.25 27.40
C PRO A 131 16.72 10.19 26.38
N PHE A 132 15.40 10.12 26.20
CA PHE A 132 14.75 9.32 25.18
C PHE A 132 15.25 9.81 23.81
N SER A 133 16.20 9.10 23.24
CA SER A 133 16.58 9.24 21.84
C SER A 133 15.34 8.85 21.03
N GLU A 134 14.50 9.83 20.67
CA GLU A 134 13.34 9.66 19.80
C GLU A 134 13.81 9.15 18.44
N THR A 135 13.97 7.83 18.30
CA THR A 135 14.03 7.22 16.99
C THR A 135 12.67 7.46 16.33
N SER A 136 12.70 8.04 15.13
CA SER A 136 11.46 8.24 14.35
C SER A 136 10.69 6.91 14.32
N PRO A 137 9.39 6.88 14.65
CA PRO A 137 8.58 5.65 14.63
C PRO A 137 8.65 4.90 13.28
N LEU A 138 9.03 5.61 12.20
CA LEU A 138 9.22 5.06 10.87
C LEU A 138 10.45 4.15 10.82
N PHE A 139 11.51 4.56 11.49
CA PHE A 139 12.77 3.83 11.52
C PHE A 139 12.61 2.47 12.20
N GLU A 140 11.86 2.41 13.30
CA GLU A 140 11.61 1.14 13.99
C GLU A 140 10.79 0.18 13.12
N LEU A 141 9.83 0.68 12.34
CA LEU A 141 9.07 -0.14 11.39
C LEU A 141 9.92 -0.65 10.22
N LEU A 142 10.89 0.16 9.77
CA LEU A 142 11.73 -0.16 8.61
C LEU A 142 12.99 -0.94 8.96
N LYS A 143 13.32 -1.11 10.25
CA LYS A 143 14.58 -1.69 10.71
C LYS A 143 14.87 -3.07 10.13
N GLU A 144 13.83 -3.89 9.96
CA GLU A 144 13.95 -5.22 9.39
C GLU A 144 14.09 -5.21 7.86
N ASP A 145 13.82 -4.08 7.22
CA ASP A 145 13.87 -3.90 5.78
C ASP A 145 15.09 -3.06 5.34
N ILE A 146 16.10 -2.92 6.20
CA ILE A 146 17.34 -2.20 5.89
C ILE A 146 18.49 -3.18 5.68
N ASP A 147 19.18 -3.06 4.53
CA ASP A 147 20.37 -3.84 4.22
C ASP A 147 21.65 -3.27 4.86
N SER A 148 22.77 -3.99 4.71
CA SER A 148 24.08 -3.60 5.25
C SER A 148 24.64 -2.31 4.64
N GLU A 149 24.16 -1.89 3.47
CA GLU A 149 24.52 -0.64 2.80
C GLU A 149 23.62 0.54 3.22
N GLY A 150 22.58 0.28 4.02
CA GLY A 150 21.61 1.28 4.45
C GLY A 150 20.53 1.60 3.42
N ASN A 151 20.32 0.72 2.43
CA ASN A 151 19.19 0.81 1.51
C ASN A 151 17.92 0.30 2.19
N ILE A 152 16.78 0.93 1.88
CA ILE A 152 15.46 0.57 2.44
C ILE A 152 14.71 -0.29 1.42
N HIS A 153 14.37 -1.51 1.79
CA HIS A 153 13.67 -2.47 0.96
C HIS A 153 12.15 -2.25 1.08
N ALA A 154 11.46 -2.26 -0.06
CA ALA A 154 10.01 -2.12 -0.13
C ALA A 154 9.42 -3.23 -1.00
N TYR A 155 8.28 -3.77 -0.60
CA TYR A 155 7.65 -4.91 -1.28
C TYR A 155 6.44 -4.43 -2.07
N GLY A 156 6.71 -3.93 -3.27
CA GLY A 156 5.71 -3.41 -4.18
C GLY A 156 5.62 -1.88 -4.22
N TRP A 157 4.65 -1.40 -4.99
CA TRP A 157 4.47 0.01 -5.31
C TRP A 157 3.20 0.55 -4.69
N MET A 158 3.24 1.81 -4.28
CA MET A 158 2.09 2.55 -3.80
C MET A 158 1.80 3.74 -4.71
N LEU A 159 0.54 3.95 -5.04
CA LEU A 159 0.09 5.15 -5.74
C LEU A 159 0.53 6.40 -4.96
N ARG A 160 1.12 7.37 -5.65
CA ARG A 160 1.56 8.62 -5.03
C ARG A 160 0.36 9.38 -4.46
N GLN A 161 0.65 10.07 -3.36
CA GLN A 161 -0.26 11.02 -2.74
C GLN A 161 0.30 12.44 -2.87
N LYS A 162 -0.59 13.41 -2.77
CA LYS A 162 -0.26 14.83 -2.63
C LYS A 162 0.30 15.07 -1.22
N ARG A 163 0.83 16.27 -0.98
CA ARG A 163 1.34 16.68 0.34
C ARG A 163 0.31 16.58 1.47
N ASN A 164 -0.97 16.73 1.16
CA ASN A 164 -2.06 16.60 2.14
C ASN A 164 -2.54 15.15 2.34
N GLY A 165 -1.84 14.16 1.76
CA GLY A 165 -2.21 12.74 1.83
C GLY A 165 -3.30 12.31 0.84
N ASP A 166 -3.92 13.22 0.09
CA ASP A 166 -4.92 12.83 -0.91
C ASP A 166 -4.27 12.13 -2.11
N CYS A 167 -5.04 11.30 -2.82
CA CYS A 167 -4.61 10.68 -4.07
C CYS A 167 -4.12 11.72 -5.10
N ILE A 168 -2.99 11.45 -5.75
CA ILE A 168 -2.39 12.34 -6.76
C ILE A 168 -3.35 12.66 -7.93
N PHE A 169 -4.29 11.75 -8.22
CA PHE A 169 -5.25 11.89 -9.33
C PHE A 169 -6.61 12.44 -8.93
N LEU A 170 -6.83 12.82 -7.67
CA LEU A 170 -8.06 13.48 -7.24
C LEU A 170 -8.10 14.93 -7.74
N GLU A 171 -9.10 15.29 -8.53
CA GLU A 171 -9.30 16.68 -8.95
C GLU A 171 -9.98 17.49 -7.84
N LYS A 172 -9.47 18.69 -7.53
CA LYS A 172 -9.92 19.45 -6.36
C LYS A 172 -11.29 20.09 -6.59
N GLU A 173 -11.53 20.62 -7.78
CA GLU A 173 -12.74 21.40 -8.10
C GLU A 173 -13.94 20.49 -8.31
N THR A 174 -13.73 19.30 -8.91
CA THR A 174 -14.81 18.40 -9.28
C THR A 174 -14.97 17.21 -8.33
N ASN A 175 -14.01 16.97 -7.45
CA ASN A 175 -13.91 15.79 -6.59
C ASN A 175 -13.88 14.46 -7.37
N ARG A 176 -13.51 14.50 -8.67
CA ARG A 176 -13.46 13.33 -9.54
C ARG A 176 -12.03 12.83 -9.73
N CYS A 177 -11.90 11.53 -9.99
CA CYS A 177 -10.63 10.94 -10.38
C CYS A 177 -10.31 11.29 -11.84
N ARG A 178 -9.16 11.92 -12.10
CA ARG A 178 -8.71 12.30 -13.45
C ARG A 178 -8.41 11.11 -14.36
N ILE A 179 -8.13 9.94 -13.77
CA ILE A 179 -7.80 8.70 -14.48
C ILE A 179 -8.93 7.66 -14.37
N TYR A 180 -10.18 8.09 -14.21
CA TYR A 180 -11.33 7.21 -13.97
C TYR A 180 -11.41 5.97 -14.90
N PRO A 181 -11.15 6.10 -16.23
CA PRO A 181 -11.19 4.96 -17.17
C PRO A 181 -10.08 3.92 -16.98
N VAL A 182 -8.97 4.31 -16.35
CA VAL A 182 -7.79 3.47 -16.14
C VAL A 182 -7.43 3.33 -14.66
N ARG A 183 -8.43 3.48 -13.77
CA ARG A 183 -8.24 3.29 -12.33
C ARG A 183 -7.56 1.94 -12.03
N PRO A 184 -6.70 1.90 -10.99
CA PRO A 184 -6.25 0.64 -10.42
C PRO A 184 -7.42 -0.29 -10.12
N MET A 185 -7.16 -1.60 -10.12
CA MET A 185 -8.14 -2.63 -9.84
C MET A 185 -8.75 -2.42 -8.45
N LEU A 186 -7.92 -2.10 -7.44
CA LEU A 186 -8.38 -1.77 -6.09
C LEU A 186 -9.41 -0.63 -6.11
N CYS A 187 -9.11 0.48 -6.79
CA CYS A 187 -10.02 1.62 -6.92
C CYS A 187 -11.28 1.31 -7.74
N SER A 188 -11.23 0.31 -8.61
CA SER A 188 -12.35 -0.07 -9.49
C SER A 188 -13.30 -1.06 -8.82
N THR A 189 -12.82 -1.86 -7.86
CA THR A 189 -13.62 -2.85 -7.13
C THR A 189 -14.02 -2.38 -5.72
N TYR A 190 -13.45 -1.28 -5.21
CA TYR A 190 -13.84 -0.69 -3.94
C TYR A 190 -15.35 -0.41 -3.89
N PRO A 191 -16.06 -0.75 -2.79
CA PRO A 191 -15.54 -1.10 -1.46
C PRO A 191 -15.32 -2.59 -1.21
N PHE A 192 -15.34 -3.43 -2.24
CA PHE A 192 -15.26 -4.88 -2.08
C PHE A 192 -13.83 -5.39 -2.24
N TYR A 193 -13.49 -6.40 -1.45
CA TYR A 193 -12.24 -7.16 -1.54
C TYR A 193 -12.49 -8.64 -1.22
N ILE A 194 -11.61 -9.50 -1.72
CA ILE A 194 -11.60 -10.92 -1.38
C ILE A 194 -10.35 -11.19 -0.56
N GLU A 195 -10.50 -11.88 0.56
CA GLU A 195 -9.39 -12.35 1.39
C GLU A 195 -9.69 -13.77 1.86
N GLY A 196 -8.72 -14.68 1.80
CA GLY A 196 -8.94 -16.07 2.20
C GLY A 196 -10.15 -16.72 1.53
N LEU A 197 -10.35 -16.44 0.24
CA LEU A 197 -11.47 -16.91 -0.59
C LEU A 197 -12.86 -16.40 -0.17
N LYS A 198 -12.96 -15.36 0.66
CA LYS A 198 -14.23 -14.80 1.14
C LYS A 198 -14.39 -13.35 0.74
N LEU A 199 -15.62 -12.95 0.44
CA LEU A 199 -16.00 -11.58 0.10
C LEU A 199 -16.12 -10.73 1.37
N TYR A 200 -15.57 -9.52 1.33
CA TYR A 200 -15.65 -8.53 2.39
C TYR A 200 -15.91 -7.14 1.83
N THR A 201 -16.27 -6.22 2.72
CA THR A 201 -16.53 -4.80 2.41
C THR A 201 -15.76 -3.88 3.34
N CYS A 202 -15.26 -2.77 2.79
CA CYS A 202 -14.82 -1.61 3.55
C CYS A 202 -15.99 -0.63 3.78
N GLU A 203 -15.81 0.33 4.68
CA GLU A 203 -16.77 1.39 4.91
C GLU A 203 -16.95 2.27 3.66
N CYS A 204 -18.18 2.41 3.18
CA CYS A 204 -18.49 3.28 2.05
C CYS A 204 -19.96 3.69 2.05
N GLU A 205 -20.23 4.98 1.80
CA GLU A 205 -21.59 5.54 1.72
C GLU A 205 -22.41 5.01 0.53
N GLY A 206 -21.76 4.36 -0.43
CA GLY A 206 -22.43 3.73 -1.56
C GLY A 206 -23.05 2.36 -1.23
N LEU A 207 -22.71 1.75 -0.10
CA LEU A 207 -23.24 0.44 0.30
C LEU A 207 -24.75 0.51 0.55
N GLY A 208 -25.46 -0.59 0.26
CA GLY A 208 -26.92 -0.66 0.31
C GLY A 208 -27.62 0.05 -0.86
N GLY A 209 -26.86 0.66 -1.77
CA GLY A 209 -27.39 1.23 -3.02
C GLY A 209 -27.87 0.16 -4.01
N HIS A 210 -28.64 0.58 -5.01
CA HIS A 210 -29.09 -0.31 -6.08
C HIS A 210 -27.93 -0.66 -7.03
N ILE A 211 -27.76 -1.96 -7.29
CA ILE A 211 -26.89 -2.51 -8.34
C ILE A 211 -27.69 -3.52 -9.16
N SER A 212 -27.61 -3.45 -10.49
CA SER A 212 -28.28 -4.44 -11.34
C SER A 212 -27.53 -5.78 -11.33
N THR A 213 -28.22 -6.87 -11.68
CA THR A 213 -27.58 -8.20 -11.85
C THR A 213 -26.44 -8.18 -12.88
N GLU A 214 -26.56 -7.37 -13.93
CA GLU A 214 -25.47 -7.24 -14.92
C GLU A 214 -24.24 -6.53 -14.33
N GLU A 215 -24.45 -5.46 -13.56
CA GLU A 215 -23.37 -4.73 -12.91
C GLU A 215 -22.74 -5.52 -11.78
N SER A 216 -23.53 -6.28 -11.00
CA SER A 216 -23.01 -7.14 -9.94
C SER A 216 -22.14 -8.25 -10.51
N ARG A 217 -22.51 -8.83 -11.66
CA ARG A 217 -21.69 -9.81 -12.39
C ARG A 217 -20.38 -9.21 -12.89
N LYS A 218 -20.42 -8.02 -13.51
CA LYS A 218 -19.19 -7.31 -13.94
C LYS A 218 -18.28 -6.99 -12.76
N LEU A 219 -18.85 -6.57 -11.63
CA LEU A 219 -18.09 -6.27 -10.41
C LEU A 219 -17.49 -7.54 -9.81
N ALA A 220 -18.22 -8.66 -9.79
CA ALA A 220 -17.72 -9.95 -9.33
C ALA A 220 -16.55 -10.45 -10.18
N GLU A 221 -16.67 -10.38 -11.51
CA GLU A 221 -15.61 -10.74 -12.44
C GLU A 221 -14.35 -9.86 -12.23
N ALA A 222 -14.53 -8.55 -12.10
CA ALA A 222 -13.45 -7.61 -11.85
C ALA A 222 -12.78 -7.85 -10.48
N LEU A 223 -13.57 -8.16 -9.45
CA LEU A 223 -13.09 -8.43 -8.11
C LEU A 223 -12.31 -9.75 -8.04
N LEU A 224 -12.80 -10.81 -8.67
CA LEU A 224 -12.09 -12.08 -8.75
C LEU A 224 -10.81 -11.94 -9.58
N SER A 225 -10.88 -11.23 -10.71
CA SER A 225 -9.70 -10.93 -11.52
C SER A 225 -8.65 -10.13 -10.75
N ARG A 226 -9.07 -9.14 -9.94
CA ARG A 226 -8.19 -8.38 -9.06
C ARG A 226 -7.49 -9.30 -8.06
N TYR A 227 -8.27 -10.09 -7.32
CA TYR A 227 -7.74 -10.96 -6.27
C TYR A 227 -6.73 -11.97 -6.81
N ILE A 228 -7.04 -12.61 -7.94
CA ILE A 228 -6.10 -13.54 -8.59
C ILE A 228 -4.83 -12.80 -9.06
N ALA A 229 -4.97 -11.62 -9.67
CA ALA A 229 -3.81 -10.84 -10.14
C ALA A 229 -2.90 -10.39 -8.98
N GLU A 230 -3.47 -9.95 -7.86
CA GLU A 230 -2.71 -9.57 -6.66
C GLU A 230 -1.95 -10.77 -6.05
N LEU A 231 -2.59 -11.95 -6.00
CA LEU A 231 -1.94 -13.19 -5.55
C LEU A 231 -0.81 -13.63 -6.50
N GLU A 232 -1.05 -13.55 -7.81
CA GLU A 232 -0.05 -13.91 -8.84
C GLU A 232 1.15 -12.95 -8.83
N ASP A 233 0.91 -11.65 -8.65
CA ASP A 233 1.96 -10.63 -8.52
C ASP A 233 2.81 -10.89 -7.28
N THR A 234 2.15 -11.16 -6.14
CA THR A 234 2.81 -11.51 -4.87
C THR A 234 3.63 -12.80 -5.00
N LEU A 235 3.07 -13.83 -5.64
CA LEU A 235 3.77 -15.09 -5.91
C LEU A 235 5.01 -14.86 -6.78
N ALA A 236 4.88 -14.10 -7.87
CA ALA A 236 5.98 -13.81 -8.77
C ALA A 236 7.10 -13.00 -8.09
N MET A 237 6.74 -12.07 -7.19
CA MET A 237 7.70 -11.36 -6.34
C MET A 237 8.44 -12.35 -5.44
N TYR A 238 7.75 -13.21 -4.68
CA TYR A 238 8.41 -14.20 -3.80
C TYR A 238 9.25 -15.24 -4.56
N GLU A 239 8.87 -15.59 -5.79
CA GLU A 239 9.66 -16.49 -6.62
C GLU A 239 10.99 -15.86 -7.07
N LYS A 240 11.03 -14.53 -7.19
CA LYS A 240 12.24 -13.77 -7.58
C LYS A 240 13.00 -13.18 -6.40
N TYR A 241 12.36 -13.06 -5.24
CA TYR A 241 12.96 -12.46 -4.06
C TYR A 241 14.19 -13.25 -3.60
N GLU A 242 15.27 -12.50 -3.41
CA GLU A 242 16.50 -12.98 -2.80
C GLU A 242 16.72 -12.18 -1.52
N ASP A 243 17.09 -12.88 -0.45
CA ASP A 243 17.29 -12.26 0.84
C ASP A 243 18.57 -11.42 0.84
N PHE A 244 18.64 -10.42 1.72
CA PHE A 244 19.74 -9.47 1.79
C PHE A 244 20.40 -9.48 3.17
N GLU A 245 21.68 -9.12 3.20
CA GLU A 245 22.44 -9.06 4.45
C GLU A 245 22.07 -7.80 5.22
N LYS A 246 21.76 -7.97 6.51
CA LYS A 246 21.50 -6.85 7.43
C LYS A 246 22.75 -6.57 8.25
N GLY A 247 22.98 -5.29 8.58
CA GLY A 247 24.14 -4.88 9.35
C GLY A 247 23.85 -3.69 10.26
N LYS A 248 24.53 -3.62 11.41
CA LYS A 248 24.42 -2.47 12.34
C LYS A 248 24.85 -1.16 11.69
N GLU A 249 25.87 -1.21 10.83
CA GLU A 249 26.36 -0.06 10.07
C GLU A 249 25.30 0.44 9.07
N GLY A 250 24.65 -0.45 8.34
CA GLY A 250 23.53 -0.12 7.44
C GLY A 250 22.38 0.60 8.15
N LEU A 251 22.04 0.20 9.38
CA LEU A 251 21.03 0.89 10.20
C LEU A 251 21.42 2.34 10.51
N GLU A 252 22.70 2.61 10.80
CA GLU A 252 23.19 3.95 11.08
C GLU A 252 23.21 4.81 9.80
N ILE A 253 23.62 4.23 8.67
CA ILE A 253 23.57 4.88 7.36
C ILE A 253 22.13 5.25 6.99
N ALA A 254 21.20 4.30 7.10
CA ALA A 254 19.79 4.52 6.78
C ALA A 254 19.17 5.61 7.65
N ARG A 255 19.48 5.65 8.96
CA ARG A 255 19.01 6.71 9.87
C ARG A 255 19.46 8.10 9.39
N ASN A 256 20.76 8.25 9.12
CA ASN A 256 21.33 9.49 8.64
C ASN A 256 20.75 9.92 7.27
N ASN A 257 20.49 8.96 6.38
CA ASN A 257 19.91 9.23 5.06
C ASN A 257 18.44 9.63 5.15
N LEU A 258 17.66 9.03 6.07
CA LEU A 258 16.26 9.38 6.30
C LEU A 258 16.13 10.84 6.76
N GLU A 259 16.99 11.29 7.67
CA GLU A 259 17.01 12.68 8.14
C GLU A 259 17.37 13.68 7.03
N LYS A 260 18.24 13.27 6.09
CA LYS A 260 18.67 14.10 4.96
C LYS A 260 17.75 14.01 3.73
N GLY A 261 16.80 13.07 3.73
CA GLY A 261 15.95 12.76 2.59
C GLY A 261 16.65 12.05 1.43
N THR A 262 17.89 11.56 1.62
CA THR A 262 18.76 10.98 0.58
C THR A 262 18.73 9.45 0.56
N CYS A 263 17.59 8.85 0.88
CA CYS A 263 17.45 7.40 0.97
C CYS A 263 17.49 6.73 -0.41
N VAL A 264 18.11 5.55 -0.45
CA VAL A 264 17.97 4.63 -1.56
C VAL A 264 16.91 3.60 -1.20
N TYR A 265 15.90 3.48 -2.05
CA TYR A 265 14.85 2.47 -1.93
C TYR A 265 15.08 1.34 -2.92
N VAL A 266 14.96 0.11 -2.45
CA VAL A 266 15.04 -1.12 -3.24
C VAL A 266 13.65 -1.72 -3.32
N VAL A 267 12.94 -1.47 -4.42
CA VAL A 267 11.56 -1.95 -4.59
C VAL A 267 11.58 -3.32 -5.25
N HIS A 268 11.01 -4.31 -4.56
CA HIS A 268 10.80 -5.67 -5.03
C HIS A 268 9.38 -5.79 -5.59
N ASP A 269 9.25 -6.22 -6.83
CA ASP A 269 7.95 -6.47 -7.49
C ASP A 269 8.00 -7.74 -8.36
N SER A 270 6.87 -8.07 -9.00
CA SER A 270 6.79 -9.23 -9.89
C SER A 270 7.69 -9.15 -11.13
N LYS A 271 8.23 -7.97 -11.49
CA LYS A 271 9.20 -7.80 -12.59
C LYS A 271 10.62 -7.99 -12.10
N GLY A 272 10.93 -7.61 -10.86
CA GLY A 272 12.22 -7.83 -10.21
C GLY A 272 12.53 -6.74 -9.20
N VAL A 273 13.78 -6.28 -9.20
CA VAL A 273 14.27 -5.25 -8.27
C VAL A 273 14.48 -3.93 -8.99
N THR A 274 13.95 -2.84 -8.44
CA THR A 274 14.18 -1.47 -8.90
C THR A 274 14.83 -0.65 -7.79
N LYS A 275 16.03 -0.10 -8.03
CA LYS A 275 16.65 0.88 -7.13
C LYS A 275 16.18 2.29 -7.47
N ILE A 276 15.74 3.04 -6.46
CA ILE A 276 15.29 4.44 -6.57
C ILE A 276 16.15 5.25 -5.63
N ILE A 277 16.70 6.34 -6.15
CA ILE A 277 17.47 7.32 -5.36
C ILE A 277 16.55 8.51 -5.17
N ASN A 278 16.27 8.84 -3.91
CA ASN A 278 15.45 9.99 -3.53
C ASN A 278 16.31 11.13 -2.99
#